data_AF-A0A328VJF6-F1
#
_entry.id   AF-A0A328VJF6-F1
#
_cell.length_a   1.000
_cell.length_b   1.000
_cell.length_c   1.000
_cell.angle_alpha   90.00
_cell.angle_beta   90.00
_cell.angle_gamma   90.00
#
_symmetry.space_group_name_H-M   'P 1'
#
loop_
_entity.id
_entity.type
_entity.pdbx_description
1 polymer ?
#
loop_
_entity_poly.entity_id
_entity_poly.type
_entity_poly.pdbx_seq_one_letter_code
_entity_poly.pdbx_strand_id
1 'polypeptide(L)'
;MSRHKRRQPSRRQRPRPLLANSQLFPLPGLLEWVLAGRTLEDLQTVAFQLLSPGAQKHWQRWEETQETSELEILLSPRYSADHNTLEILAELERGIKLLQTRTQEVLEHAPDSLLYFSEPEIRQLRWLLGLSENALGRLQTCRSLQPFPLELRMGRRLIRYLARILRYYPRRESLN
;
A
#
# COMPACT_ATOMS: atom_id res chain seq x y z
N MET A 1 -11.86 -54.77 -18.38
CA MET A 1 -12.58 -53.49 -18.53
C MET A 1 -11.96 -52.46 -17.59
N SER A 2 -11.80 -51.23 -18.10
CA SER A 2 -11.55 -49.94 -17.44
C SER A 2 -10.43 -49.78 -16.40
N ARG A 3 -9.30 -49.24 -16.89
CA ARG A 3 -8.26 -48.56 -16.10
C ARG A 3 -8.74 -47.15 -15.72
N HIS A 4 -8.84 -46.85 -14.43
CA HIS A 4 -9.06 -45.50 -13.92
C HIS A 4 -7.83 -44.60 -14.19
N LYS A 5 -7.96 -43.67 -15.14
CA LYS A 5 -7.00 -42.56 -15.33
C LYS A 5 -7.15 -41.55 -14.19
N ARG A 6 -6.18 -41.50 -13.28
CA ARG A 6 -5.96 -40.39 -12.34
C ARG A 6 -5.78 -39.08 -13.13
N ARG A 7 -6.70 -38.13 -12.98
CA ARG A 7 -6.50 -36.75 -13.43
C ARG A 7 -5.53 -36.07 -12.46
N GLN A 8 -4.28 -35.85 -12.90
CA GLN A 8 -3.37 -34.91 -12.23
C GLN A 8 -3.86 -33.48 -12.49
N PRO A 9 -3.83 -32.57 -11.50
CA PRO A 9 -4.09 -31.16 -11.75
C PRO A 9 -2.96 -30.59 -12.59
N SER A 10 -3.32 -30.08 -13.78
CA SER A 10 -2.44 -29.27 -14.62
C SER A 10 -1.98 -28.06 -13.81
N ARG A 11 -0.78 -28.12 -13.25
CA ARG A 11 -0.02 -26.94 -12.81
C ARG A 11 0.17 -26.09 -14.06
N ARG A 12 -0.69 -25.08 -14.23
CA ARG A 12 -0.44 -23.98 -15.18
C ARG A 12 0.94 -23.42 -14.84
N GLN A 13 1.94 -23.79 -15.65
CA GLN A 13 3.23 -23.13 -15.63
C GLN A 13 2.95 -21.67 -15.98
N ARG A 14 2.97 -20.81 -14.96
CA ARG A 14 3.03 -19.36 -15.21
C ARG A 14 4.26 -19.16 -16.09
N PRO A 15 4.15 -18.50 -17.25
CA PRO A 15 5.32 -18.22 -18.06
C PRO A 15 6.28 -17.44 -17.15
N ARG A 16 7.42 -18.07 -16.85
CA ARG A 16 8.55 -17.34 -16.29
C ARG A 16 8.94 -16.35 -17.40
N PRO A 17 8.92 -15.03 -17.16
CA PRO A 17 9.50 -14.14 -18.14
C PRO A 17 10.96 -14.58 -18.26
N LEU A 18 11.30 -15.10 -19.44
CA LEU A 18 12.67 -15.32 -19.86
C LEU A 18 13.42 -14.03 -19.56
N LEU A 19 14.61 -14.16 -18.98
CA LEU A 19 15.58 -13.09 -18.79
C LEU A 19 15.74 -12.35 -20.13
N ALA A 20 14.95 -11.30 -20.32
CA ALA A 20 14.92 -10.51 -21.53
C ALA A 20 15.37 -9.11 -21.14
N ASN A 21 16.69 -8.98 -21.10
CA ASN A 21 17.42 -7.74 -21.18
C ASN A 21 17.22 -6.76 -20.02
N SER A 22 18.31 -6.09 -19.72
CA SER A 22 18.46 -4.86 -18.97
C SER A 22 17.62 -3.70 -19.54
N GLN A 23 16.33 -3.91 -19.78
CA GLN A 23 15.38 -2.80 -19.84
C GLN A 23 15.24 -2.33 -18.40
N LEU A 24 15.98 -1.26 -18.08
CA LEU A 24 15.60 -0.33 -17.03
C LEU A 24 14.14 0.04 -17.32
N PHE A 25 13.18 -0.67 -16.71
CA PHE A 25 11.84 -0.15 -16.62
C PHE A 25 12.02 1.21 -15.96
N PRO A 26 11.59 2.32 -16.60
CA PRO A 26 11.67 3.61 -15.94
C PRO A 26 10.95 3.41 -14.62
N LEU A 27 11.71 3.61 -13.52
CA LEU A 27 11.08 3.65 -12.22
C LEU A 27 9.96 4.69 -12.32
N PRO A 28 8.80 4.43 -11.69
CA PRO A 28 7.72 5.40 -11.66
C PRO A 28 8.31 6.75 -11.24
N GLY A 29 8.01 7.78 -12.02
CA GLY A 29 8.52 9.12 -11.75
C GLY A 29 7.98 9.65 -10.44
N LEU A 30 8.51 10.81 -10.03
CA LEU A 30 8.07 11.51 -8.83
C LEU A 30 6.54 11.73 -8.82
N LEU A 31 5.96 12.03 -10.00
CA LEU A 31 4.52 12.23 -10.15
C LEU A 31 3.71 11.02 -9.69
N GLU A 32 4.08 9.82 -10.11
CA GLU A 32 3.36 8.60 -9.73
C GLU A 32 3.44 8.33 -8.22
N TRP A 33 4.57 8.66 -7.58
CA TRP A 33 4.73 8.54 -6.13
C TRP A 33 3.92 9.60 -5.37
N VAL A 34 3.88 10.83 -5.86
CA VAL A 34 3.03 11.90 -5.31
C VAL A 34 1.56 11.53 -5.42
N LEU A 35 1.11 11.01 -6.57
CA LEU A 35 -0.27 10.56 -6.77
C LEU A 35 -0.61 9.35 -5.89
N ALA A 36 0.34 8.45 -5.65
CA ALA A 36 0.16 7.35 -4.71
C ALA A 36 0.03 7.86 -3.27
N GLY A 37 0.88 8.81 -2.85
CA GLY A 37 0.77 9.46 -1.54
C GLY A 37 -0.59 10.13 -1.36
N ARG A 38 -1.04 10.89 -2.36
CA ARG A 38 -2.37 11.53 -2.33
C ARG A 38 -3.51 10.53 -2.21
N THR A 39 -3.40 9.40 -2.90
CA THR A 39 -4.39 8.31 -2.78
C THR A 39 -4.48 7.78 -1.35
N LEU A 40 -3.34 7.69 -0.64
CA LEU A 40 -3.35 7.23 0.76
C LEU A 40 -3.97 8.26 1.68
N GLU A 41 -3.70 9.56 1.49
CA GLU A 41 -4.32 10.66 2.24
C GLU A 41 -5.83 10.68 2.06
N ASP A 42 -6.30 10.57 0.81
CA ASP A 42 -7.72 10.49 0.51
C ASP A 42 -8.34 9.25 1.19
N LEU A 43 -7.61 8.13 1.23
CA LEU A 43 -8.08 6.91 1.89
C LEU A 43 -8.14 7.05 3.41
N GLN A 44 -7.14 7.71 4.00
CA GLN A 44 -7.07 7.99 5.42
C GLN A 44 -8.24 8.88 5.84
N THR A 45 -8.54 9.91 5.05
CA THR A 45 -9.68 10.81 5.27
C THR A 45 -11.00 10.01 5.30
N VAL A 46 -11.19 9.12 4.33
CA VAL A 46 -12.39 8.28 4.25
C VAL A 46 -12.44 7.27 5.42
N ALA A 47 -11.33 6.65 5.76
CA ALA A 47 -11.26 5.72 6.89
C ALA A 47 -11.56 6.42 8.22
N PHE A 48 -11.06 7.64 8.41
CA PHE A 48 -11.31 8.45 9.59
C PHE A 48 -12.81 8.77 9.74
N GLN A 49 -13.49 9.12 8.65
CA GLN A 49 -14.93 9.40 8.65
C GLN A 49 -15.79 8.19 9.03
N LEU A 50 -15.26 6.96 8.89
CA LEU A 50 -15.96 5.74 9.28
C LEU A 50 -15.85 5.40 10.78
N LEU A 51 -14.93 6.03 11.50
CA LEU A 51 -14.79 5.83 12.94
C LEU A 51 -15.99 6.38 13.71
N SER A 52 -16.30 5.77 14.85
CA SER A 52 -17.20 6.38 15.83
C SER A 52 -16.67 7.75 16.30
N PRO A 53 -17.53 8.71 16.69
CA PRO A 53 -17.09 10.04 17.13
C PRO A 53 -16.12 10.01 18.32
N GLY A 54 -16.21 8.98 19.17
CA GLY A 54 -15.25 8.77 20.25
C GLY A 54 -13.88 8.35 19.74
N ALA A 55 -13.84 7.35 18.85
CA ALA A 55 -12.60 6.91 18.22
C ALA A 55 -11.95 8.02 17.37
N GLN A 56 -12.74 8.83 16.67
CA GLN A 56 -12.23 10.01 15.94
C GLN A 56 -11.47 10.98 16.85
N LYS A 57 -12.02 11.29 18.02
CA LYS A 57 -11.37 12.21 18.98
C LYS A 57 -10.05 11.65 19.52
N HIS A 58 -10.03 10.37 19.89
CA HIS A 58 -8.81 9.74 20.38
C HIS A 58 -7.76 9.60 19.27
N TRP A 59 -8.18 9.32 18.03
CA TRP A 59 -7.29 9.29 16.88
C TRP A 59 -6.66 10.66 16.61
N GLN A 60 -7.46 11.73 16.61
CA GLN A 60 -6.96 13.11 16.44
C GLN A 60 -6.02 13.51 17.57
N ARG A 61 -6.35 13.21 18.82
CA ARG A 61 -5.46 13.47 19.96
C ARG A 61 -4.14 12.72 19.82
N TRP A 62 -4.18 11.46 19.44
CA TRP A 62 -2.97 10.70 19.16
C TRP A 62 -2.14 11.35 18.04
N GLU A 63 -2.78 11.81 16.98
CA GLU A 63 -2.08 12.50 15.88
C GLU A 63 -1.39 13.79 16.37
N GLU A 64 -2.03 14.56 17.25
CA GLU A 64 -1.51 15.80 17.82
C GLU A 64 -0.41 15.56 18.88
N THR A 65 -0.61 14.62 19.81
CA THR A 65 0.25 14.44 20.98
C THR A 65 1.28 13.34 20.82
N GLN A 66 1.06 12.42 19.88
CA GLN A 66 1.83 11.17 19.70
C GLN A 66 1.89 10.31 20.97
N GLU A 67 0.96 10.50 21.92
CA GLU A 67 0.92 9.75 23.18
C GLU A 67 0.37 8.33 22.98
N THR A 68 1.08 7.32 23.47
CA THR A 68 0.67 5.91 23.34
C THR A 68 -0.63 5.59 24.09
N SER A 69 -0.96 6.35 25.14
CA SER A 69 -2.18 6.25 25.93
C SER A 69 -3.45 6.38 25.06
N GLU A 70 -3.44 7.26 24.06
CA GLU A 70 -4.57 7.47 23.17
C GLU A 70 -4.79 6.25 22.26
N LEU A 71 -3.72 5.58 21.80
CA LEU A 71 -3.81 4.32 21.07
C LEU A 71 -4.32 3.17 21.96
N GLU A 72 -3.89 3.09 23.22
CA GLU A 72 -4.37 2.08 24.17
C GLU A 72 -5.88 2.19 24.39
N ILE A 73 -6.40 3.42 24.47
CA ILE A 73 -7.84 3.67 24.55
C ILE A 73 -8.55 3.14 23.30
N LEU A 74 -8.01 3.40 22.11
CA LEU A 74 -8.54 2.93 20.82
C LEU A 74 -8.52 1.40 20.68
N LEU A 75 -7.60 0.71 21.34
CA LEU A 75 -7.51 -0.75 21.36
C LEU A 75 -8.47 -1.40 22.39
N SER A 76 -9.11 -0.60 23.26
CA SER A 76 -10.03 -1.13 24.26
C SER A 76 -11.27 -1.79 23.63
N PRO A 77 -11.93 -2.75 24.33
CA PRO A 77 -13.14 -3.42 23.83
C PRO A 77 -14.29 -2.47 23.47
N ARG A 78 -14.29 -1.25 24.04
CA ARG A 78 -15.26 -0.19 23.78
C ARG A 78 -15.29 0.23 22.30
N TYR A 79 -14.16 0.15 21.61
CA TYR A 79 -14.02 0.51 20.20
C TYR A 79 -13.82 -0.71 19.30
N SER A 80 -14.25 -1.90 19.75
CA SER A 80 -14.14 -3.15 18.95
C SER A 80 -14.81 -3.07 17.58
N ALA A 81 -15.89 -2.31 17.45
CA ALA A 81 -16.54 -2.04 16.16
C ALA A 81 -15.64 -1.23 15.20
N ASP A 82 -14.75 -0.39 15.74
CA ASP A 82 -13.84 0.48 14.99
C ASP A 82 -12.48 -0.20 14.71
N HIS A 83 -12.15 -1.33 15.36
CA HIS A 83 -10.82 -1.98 15.27
C HIS A 83 -10.34 -2.19 13.83
N ASN A 84 -11.21 -2.68 12.94
CA ASN A 84 -10.86 -2.88 11.54
C ASN A 84 -10.48 -1.56 10.84
N THR A 85 -11.20 -0.48 11.14
CA THR A 85 -10.95 0.86 10.58
C THR A 85 -9.70 1.48 11.18
N LEU A 86 -9.46 1.27 12.48
CA LEU A 86 -8.27 1.72 13.19
C LEU A 86 -6.99 1.02 12.70
N GLU A 87 -7.05 -0.28 12.43
CA GLU A 87 -5.97 -1.01 11.76
C GLU A 87 -5.65 -0.38 10.40
N ILE A 88 -6.68 -0.09 9.60
CA ILE A 88 -6.50 0.53 8.29
C ILE A 88 -5.86 1.91 8.41
N LEU A 89 -6.33 2.73 9.35
CA LEU A 89 -5.76 4.06 9.62
C LEU A 89 -4.29 3.98 10.05
N ALA A 90 -3.93 3.05 10.92
CA ALA A 90 -2.55 2.85 11.36
C ALA A 90 -1.62 2.43 10.21
N GLU A 91 -2.08 1.53 9.34
CA GLU A 91 -1.32 1.13 8.16
C GLU A 91 -1.19 2.26 7.13
N LEU A 92 -2.23 3.09 6.98
CA LEU A 92 -2.19 4.25 6.08
C LEU A 92 -1.25 5.34 6.58
N GLU A 93 -1.29 5.65 7.86
CA GLU A 93 -0.42 6.64 8.50
C GLU A 93 1.07 6.28 8.31
N ARG A 94 1.42 5.00 8.52
CA ARG A 94 2.78 4.49 8.24
C ARG A 94 3.13 4.62 6.77
N GLY A 95 2.19 4.33 5.88
CA GLY A 95 2.38 4.43 4.44
C GLY A 95 2.61 5.87 3.97
N ILE A 96 1.80 6.80 4.45
CA ILE A 96 1.87 8.22 4.13
C ILE A 96 3.20 8.80 4.58
N LYS A 97 3.58 8.61 5.85
CA LYS A 97 4.85 9.10 6.39
C LYS A 97 6.05 8.62 5.58
N LEU A 98 6.08 7.34 5.22
CA LEU A 98 7.17 6.78 4.41
C LEU A 98 7.23 7.39 3.01
N LEU A 99 6.10 7.52 2.32
CA LEU A 99 6.05 8.14 0.98
C LEU A 99 6.42 9.62 1.02
N GLN A 100 5.98 10.35 2.05
CA GLN A 100 6.30 11.77 2.23
C GLN A 100 7.79 11.96 2.48
N THR A 101 8.40 11.22 3.41
CA THR A 101 9.85 11.27 3.67
C THR A 101 10.65 11.03 2.39
N ARG A 102 10.29 10.01 1.60
CA ARG A 102 11.01 9.71 0.36
C ARG A 102 10.76 10.72 -0.75
N THR A 103 9.55 11.24 -0.88
CA THR A 103 9.25 12.32 -1.84
C THR A 103 10.07 13.56 -1.50
N GLN A 104 10.18 13.90 -0.22
CA GLN A 104 10.96 15.04 0.25
C GLN A 104 12.46 14.86 0.00
N GLU A 105 13.03 13.71 0.36
CA GLU A 105 14.44 13.41 0.09
C GLU A 105 14.76 13.55 -1.40
N VAL A 106 13.87 13.09 -2.27
CA VAL A 106 14.06 13.18 -3.73
C VAL A 106 14.03 14.63 -4.22
N LEU A 107 13.10 15.43 -3.70
CA LEU A 107 12.99 16.86 -4.03
C LEU A 107 14.22 17.66 -3.56
N GLU A 108 14.86 17.22 -2.47
CA GLU A 108 16.09 17.83 -1.94
C GLU A 108 17.35 17.45 -2.75
N HIS A 109 17.28 16.42 -3.58
CA HIS A 109 18.37 16.01 -4.47
C HIS A 109 18.17 16.58 -5.89
N ALA A 110 19.26 16.71 -6.65
CA ALA A 110 19.25 17.38 -7.96
C ALA A 110 18.21 16.76 -8.92
N PRO A 111 17.46 17.58 -9.69
CA PRO A 111 16.35 17.13 -10.53
C PRO A 111 16.75 16.18 -11.67
N ASP A 112 18.03 16.15 -12.03
CA ASP A 112 18.60 15.25 -13.06
C ASP A 112 18.99 13.87 -12.51
N SER A 113 18.81 13.65 -11.21
CA SER A 113 19.07 12.36 -10.58
C SER A 113 17.93 11.42 -10.94
N LEU A 114 18.17 10.49 -11.86
CA LEU A 114 17.30 9.32 -12.03
C LEU A 114 17.07 8.72 -10.64
N LEU A 115 15.79 8.62 -10.24
CA LEU A 115 15.38 8.00 -9.00
C LEU A 115 15.89 6.57 -8.95
N TYR A 116 17.03 6.32 -8.33
CA TYR A 116 17.51 4.97 -8.11
C TYR A 116 17.15 4.57 -6.68
N PHE A 117 16.09 3.78 -6.53
CA PHE A 117 15.82 3.13 -5.25
C PHE A 117 16.82 2.00 -5.02
N SER A 118 17.40 1.97 -3.83
CA SER A 118 18.15 0.84 -3.30
C SER A 118 17.25 -0.39 -3.11
N GLU A 119 17.84 -1.59 -3.02
CA GLU A 119 17.07 -2.82 -2.80
C GLU A 119 16.24 -2.81 -1.49
N PRO A 120 16.75 -2.32 -0.34
CA PRO A 120 15.95 -2.14 0.86
C PRO A 120 14.73 -1.22 0.64
N GLU A 121 14.90 -0.14 -0.12
CA GLU A 121 13.81 0.78 -0.46
C GLU A 121 12.77 0.11 -1.34
N ILE A 122 13.20 -0.62 -2.38
CA ILE A 122 12.28 -1.40 -3.21
C ILE A 122 11.48 -2.41 -2.37
N ARG A 123 12.11 -3.04 -1.37
CA ARG A 123 11.43 -3.96 -0.45
C ARG A 123 10.39 -3.24 0.40
N GLN A 124 10.74 -2.07 0.96
CA GLN A 124 9.82 -1.23 1.74
C GLN A 124 8.65 -0.73 0.90
N LEU A 125 8.91 -0.25 -0.33
CA LEU A 125 7.86 0.22 -1.24
C LEU A 125 6.93 -0.92 -1.67
N ARG A 126 7.46 -2.12 -1.93
CA ARG A 126 6.62 -3.30 -2.23
C ARG A 126 5.70 -3.64 -1.05
N TRP A 127 6.24 -3.62 0.16
CA TRP A 127 5.47 -3.88 1.38
C TRP A 127 4.36 -2.84 1.52
N LEU A 128 4.69 -1.56 1.40
CA LEU A 128 3.77 -0.45 1.46
C LEU A 128 2.64 -0.54 0.44
N LEU A 129 2.97 -0.76 -0.84
CA LEU A 129 1.95 -0.88 -1.89
C LEU A 129 1.03 -2.09 -1.65
N GLY A 130 1.58 -3.18 -1.10
CA GLY A 130 0.80 -4.35 -0.69
C GLY A 130 -0.18 -4.05 0.45
N LEU A 131 0.27 -3.29 1.46
CA LEU A 131 -0.59 -2.83 2.56
C LEU A 131 -1.69 -1.90 2.06
N SER A 132 -1.34 -0.90 1.26
CA SER A 132 -2.29 0.05 0.69
C SER A 132 -3.33 -0.64 -0.19
N GLU A 133 -2.91 -1.62 -1.01
CA GLU A 133 -3.86 -2.42 -1.80
C GLU A 133 -4.82 -3.22 -0.91
N ASN A 134 -4.32 -3.80 0.18
CA ASN A 134 -5.13 -4.54 1.13
C ASN A 134 -6.15 -3.61 1.84
N ALA A 135 -5.69 -2.47 2.34
CA ALA A 135 -6.54 -1.45 2.95
C ALA A 135 -7.65 -0.98 2.00
N LEU A 136 -7.30 -0.64 0.76
CA LEU A 136 -8.27 -0.28 -0.29
C LEU A 136 -9.25 -1.43 -0.59
N GLY A 137 -8.76 -2.67 -0.60
CA GLY A 137 -9.58 -3.86 -0.78
C GLY A 137 -10.62 -4.02 0.32
N ARG A 138 -10.21 -3.88 1.59
CA ARG A 138 -11.10 -3.94 2.77
C ARG A 138 -12.14 -2.84 2.72
N LEU A 139 -11.72 -1.59 2.53
CA LEU A 139 -12.63 -0.43 2.52
C LEU A 139 -13.61 -0.45 1.34
N GLN A 140 -13.22 -0.97 0.18
CA GLN A 140 -14.16 -1.11 -0.94
C GLN A 140 -15.33 -2.05 -0.61
N THR A 141 -15.16 -3.00 0.31
CA THR A 141 -16.26 -3.90 0.75
C THR A 141 -17.19 -3.26 1.78
N CYS A 142 -16.83 -2.11 2.35
CA CYS A 142 -17.67 -1.38 3.29
C CYS A 142 -18.91 -0.80 2.59
N ARG A 143 -20.10 -1.19 3.03
CA ARG A 143 -21.38 -0.72 2.46
C ARG A 143 -21.59 0.78 2.64
N SER A 144 -21.09 1.35 3.73
CA SER A 144 -21.14 2.78 4.03
C SER A 144 -20.37 3.63 3.03
N LEU A 145 -19.44 3.02 2.27
CA LEU A 145 -18.63 3.69 1.25
C LEU A 145 -19.13 3.40 -0.17
N GLN A 146 -20.38 2.96 -0.36
CA GLN A 146 -20.93 2.72 -1.69
C GLN A 146 -21.79 3.91 -2.15
N PRO A 147 -21.52 4.51 -3.32
CA PRO A 147 -20.48 4.14 -4.28
C PRO A 147 -19.06 4.50 -3.83
N PHE A 148 -18.11 3.58 -4.06
CA PHE A 148 -16.70 3.81 -3.69
C PHE A 148 -16.11 4.99 -4.48
N PRO A 149 -15.48 5.98 -3.81
CA PRO A 149 -14.97 7.20 -4.44
C PRO A 149 -14.13 6.92 -5.68
N LEU A 150 -14.31 7.74 -6.72
CA LEU A 150 -13.67 7.54 -8.02
C LEU A 150 -12.15 7.71 -7.91
N GLU A 151 -11.73 8.68 -7.11
CA GLU A 151 -10.35 9.03 -6.79
C GLU A 151 -9.64 7.81 -6.19
N LEU A 152 -10.26 7.17 -5.19
CA LEU A 152 -9.73 5.95 -4.58
C LEU A 152 -9.73 4.76 -5.54
N ARG A 153 -10.70 4.68 -6.46
CA ARG A 153 -10.73 3.65 -7.50
C ARG A 153 -9.58 3.82 -8.50
N MET A 154 -9.30 5.06 -8.89
CA MET A 154 -8.17 5.42 -9.76
C MET A 154 -6.84 5.19 -9.05
N GLY A 155 -6.72 5.64 -7.81
CA GLY A 155 -5.56 5.42 -6.95
C GLY A 155 -5.26 3.93 -6.71
N ARG A 156 -6.29 3.09 -6.54
CA ARG A 156 -6.12 1.63 -6.48
C ARG A 156 -5.49 1.05 -7.74
N ARG A 157 -5.84 1.58 -8.93
CA ARG A 157 -5.21 1.15 -10.19
C ARG A 157 -3.75 1.58 -10.26
N LEU A 158 -3.44 2.80 -9.81
CA LEU A 158 -2.07 3.30 -9.69
C LEU A 158 -1.24 2.43 -8.75
N ILE A 159 -1.72 2.14 -7.53
CA ILE A 159 -1.02 1.29 -6.56
C ILE A 159 -0.72 -0.09 -7.14
N ARG A 160 -1.69 -0.72 -7.83
CA ARG A 160 -1.46 -2.00 -8.52
C ARG A 160 -0.43 -1.91 -9.64
N TYR A 161 -0.45 -0.82 -10.39
CA TYR A 161 0.52 -0.56 -11.46
C TYR A 161 1.93 -0.45 -10.86
N LEU A 162 2.11 0.35 -9.81
CA LEU A 162 3.38 0.50 -9.09
C LEU A 162 3.86 -0.83 -8.50
N ALA A 163 2.96 -1.57 -7.85
CA ALA A 163 3.29 -2.87 -7.25
C ALA A 163 3.76 -3.87 -8.31
N ARG A 164 3.13 -3.85 -9.49
CA ARG A 164 3.51 -4.69 -10.63
C ARG A 164 4.90 -4.32 -11.15
N ILE A 165 5.22 -3.04 -11.29
CA ILE A 165 6.54 -2.58 -11.74
C ILE A 165 7.62 -2.99 -10.74
N LEU A 166 7.39 -2.68 -9.47
CA LEU A 166 8.35 -3.03 -8.42
C LEU A 166 8.55 -4.54 -8.32
N ARG A 167 7.56 -5.38 -8.63
CA ARG A 167 7.71 -6.84 -8.62
C ARG A 167 8.81 -7.33 -9.56
N TYR A 168 9.01 -6.66 -10.70
CA TYR A 168 10.01 -7.03 -11.70
C TYR A 168 11.37 -6.36 -11.49
N TYR A 169 11.48 -5.45 -10.52
CA TYR A 169 12.77 -4.90 -10.12
C TYR A 169 13.67 -6.03 -9.55
N PRO A 170 14.93 -6.15 -9.99
CA PRO A 170 15.72 -7.33 -9.68
C PRO A 170 15.97 -7.45 -8.17
N ARG A 171 15.70 -8.64 -7.62
CA ARG A 171 16.23 -9.09 -6.32
C ARG A 171 17.70 -9.43 -6.57
N ARG A 172 18.63 -8.48 -6.48
CA ARG A 172 20.04 -8.72 -6.82
C ARG A 172 20.76 -9.39 -5.63
N GLU A 173 20.33 -10.61 -5.28
CA GLU A 173 21.09 -11.51 -4.40
C GLU A 173 21.96 -12.50 -5.20
N SER A 174 22.13 -12.34 -6.52
CA SER A 174 22.83 -13.35 -7.36
C SER A 174 23.97 -12.81 -8.24
N LEU A 175 24.56 -11.68 -7.86
CA LEU A 175 25.85 -11.23 -8.43
C LEU A 175 26.85 -11.05 -7.28
N ASN A 176 27.18 -12.16 -6.62
CA ASN A 176 28.43 -12.38 -5.90
C ASN A 176 28.86 -13.82 -6.18
#